data_AF-A0A7K7TS46-F1
#
_entry.id   AF-A0A7K7TS46-F1
#
_cell.length_a   1.000
_cell.length_b   1.000
_cell.length_c   1.000
_cell.angle_alpha   90.00
_cell.angle_beta   90.00
_cell.angle_gamma   90.00
#
_symmetry.space_group_name_H-M   'P 1'
#
loop_
_entity.id
_entity.type
_entity.pdbx_description
1 polymer ?
#
loop_
_entity_poly.entity_id
_entity_poly.type
_entity_poly.pdbx_seq_one_letter_code
_entity_poly.pdbx_strand_id
1 'polypeptide(L)'
;GSRASYSSQHSHLGSELRALQSPEHHIDPIYEDRVYQKPPMRSLSQSQGDPLQPAHTGTYRTSTAPSSPGVDSVPLQRTGSQHGTQNATATFQRASYAAGPASNYADPYRQLQYCPSVESPYSKSGPAIPPEGTLARSPSIDSIQKDPREFGWRDPELPEVIQMLQHQFPSVQSNAAAYLQHLCFGDNKIKAEIRRQGGIQLLVDLLDHRMTEVHRSACGALRNLVYGKANDDNKIALKNCGGIPALVRLLRKTTDLEIRELVTGVLWNLSSCDALKMPIIQDALAVLTNAVIIPHSGWENSPLQDDHKIQLHSSQVLRNATGCLRNVSSAGEEARRRMRECDGLTDALLYVIQSALGSSEIDSKTVENCVCILRNLSYRLAAETSQGQQMGTDELDGLLCGDANGKDAESSGCWGKKKKKKKSQDQWDGVGPLPDCAEPPKGIQMLWHPSIVKPYLTLLSECSNPDTLEGAAGALQNLAAGSWKWSVYIRAAVRKEKGLPILVELLRIDNDRVVCAVATALRNMALDVRNKELIGMFFPNNL
;
A
#
# COMPACT_ATOMS: atom_id res chain seq x y z
N GLY A 1 -68.63 -30.52 -43.56
CA GLY A 1 -68.89 -29.07 -43.65
C GLY A 1 -68.10 -28.39 -42.55
N SER A 2 -67.49 -27.23 -42.72
CA SER A 2 -67.65 -26.23 -43.77
C SER A 2 -66.41 -25.35 -43.86
N ARG A 3 -65.99 -25.14 -45.12
CA ARG A 3 -65.44 -23.91 -45.73
C ARG A 3 -64.18 -23.23 -45.17
N ALA A 4 -63.19 -23.25 -46.06
CA ALA A 4 -62.10 -22.30 -46.24
C ALA A 4 -62.55 -20.84 -46.40
N SER A 5 -61.60 -19.90 -46.25
CA SER A 5 -61.45 -18.73 -47.13
C SER A 5 -60.02 -18.20 -47.10
N TYR A 6 -59.39 -18.17 -48.28
CA TYR A 6 -58.24 -17.35 -48.64
C TYR A 6 -58.74 -15.93 -48.97
N SER A 7 -57.98 -14.88 -48.61
CA SER A 7 -57.90 -13.67 -49.42
C SER A 7 -56.61 -12.90 -49.15
N SER A 8 -55.97 -12.49 -50.25
CA SER A 8 -54.83 -11.58 -50.32
C SER A 8 -55.25 -10.13 -50.09
N GLN A 9 -54.34 -9.27 -49.63
CA GLN A 9 -53.96 -8.04 -50.35
C GLN A 9 -52.78 -7.30 -49.68
N HIS A 10 -52.01 -6.65 -50.55
CA HIS A 10 -50.79 -5.90 -50.29
C HIS A 10 -51.04 -4.53 -49.64
N SER A 11 -50.03 -4.12 -48.85
CA SER A 11 -49.38 -2.79 -48.82
C SER A 11 -49.88 -1.66 -47.89
N HIS A 12 -48.86 -1.06 -47.26
CA HIS A 12 -48.72 0.25 -46.61
C HIS A 12 -49.37 0.48 -45.25
N LEU A 13 -48.52 0.62 -44.22
CA LEU A 13 -48.58 1.51 -43.05
C LEU A 13 -47.30 1.21 -42.23
N GLY A 14 -46.44 2.16 -41.88
CA GLY A 14 -46.72 3.24 -40.95
C GLY A 14 -46.00 2.92 -39.64
N SER A 15 -44.88 3.61 -39.38
CA SER A 15 -43.97 3.42 -38.25
C SER A 15 -44.59 3.93 -36.94
N GLU A 16 -44.85 3.04 -35.97
CA GLU A 16 -44.96 3.41 -34.54
C GLU A 16 -44.47 2.24 -33.65
N LEU A 17 -43.23 2.34 -33.15
CA LEU A 17 -42.71 1.50 -32.07
C LEU A 17 -42.99 2.19 -30.73
N ARG A 18 -43.90 1.63 -29.93
CA ARG A 18 -44.03 1.95 -28.50
C ARG A 18 -42.88 1.31 -27.72
N ALA A 19 -42.14 2.14 -26.99
CA ALA A 19 -41.13 1.72 -26.01
C ALA A 19 -41.81 1.30 -24.69
N LEU A 20 -41.45 0.13 -24.17
CA LEU A 20 -41.71 -0.28 -22.79
C LEU A 20 -40.57 0.24 -21.92
N GLN A 21 -40.90 1.14 -20.99
CA GLN A 21 -39.99 1.67 -19.97
C GLN A 21 -39.75 0.62 -18.86
N SER A 22 -38.48 0.40 -18.52
CA SER A 22 -38.02 -0.30 -17.31
C SER A 22 -37.29 0.72 -16.41
N PRO A 23 -37.34 0.61 -15.07
CA PRO A 23 -36.88 1.68 -14.18
C PRO A 23 -35.35 1.75 -14.09
N GLU A 24 -34.82 2.96 -14.26
CA GLU A 24 -33.39 3.30 -14.15
C GLU A 24 -32.91 3.24 -12.70
N HIS A 25 -31.91 2.39 -12.43
CA HIS A 25 -30.98 2.58 -11.32
C HIS A 25 -29.68 3.17 -11.88
N HIS A 26 -29.42 4.43 -11.53
CA HIS A 26 -28.19 5.15 -11.84
C HIS A 26 -27.00 4.50 -11.11
N ILE A 27 -26.04 3.98 -11.86
CA ILE A 27 -24.68 3.65 -11.38
C ILE A 27 -23.71 4.46 -12.23
N ASP A 28 -23.07 5.45 -11.62
CA ASP A 28 -22.10 6.31 -12.30
C ASP A 28 -20.77 5.56 -12.53
N PRO A 29 -20.14 5.65 -13.73
CA PRO A 29 -18.79 5.16 -13.96
C PRO A 29 -17.77 6.11 -13.33
N ILE A 30 -16.92 5.58 -12.44
CA ILE A 30 -15.81 6.34 -11.84
C ILE A 30 -14.57 6.15 -12.72
N TYR A 31 -14.06 7.29 -13.22
CA TYR A 31 -12.83 7.54 -14.01
C TYR A 31 -12.98 7.57 -15.54
N GLU A 32 -13.27 8.77 -16.06
CA GLU A 32 -12.80 9.22 -17.37
C GLU A 32 -11.88 10.45 -17.23
N ASP A 33 -10.78 10.41 -17.97
CA ASP A 33 -9.76 11.44 -18.15
C ASP A 33 -10.35 12.76 -18.68
N ARG A 34 -10.05 13.88 -18.02
CA ARG A 34 -10.13 15.21 -18.64
C ARG A 34 -8.74 15.82 -18.78
N VAL A 35 -8.24 15.71 -20.01
CA VAL A 35 -7.13 16.50 -20.57
C VAL A 35 -7.52 17.99 -20.53
N TYR A 36 -6.79 18.79 -19.75
CA TYR A 36 -6.93 20.25 -19.75
C TYR A 36 -6.24 20.85 -20.98
N GLN A 37 -7.03 21.35 -21.95
CA GLN A 37 -6.58 22.33 -22.93
C GLN A 37 -6.76 23.75 -22.36
N LYS A 38 -5.73 24.59 -22.50
CA LYS A 38 -5.69 26.00 -22.09
C LYS A 38 -5.68 26.88 -23.34
N PRO A 39 -6.48 27.97 -23.40
CA PRO A 39 -6.00 29.21 -24.02
C PRO A 39 -6.51 30.48 -23.25
N PRO A 40 -6.24 31.74 -23.67
CA PRO A 40 -5.22 32.59 -23.05
C PRO A 40 -5.78 33.82 -22.28
N MET A 41 -4.84 34.49 -21.60
CA MET A 41 -4.95 35.64 -20.69
C MET A 41 -5.75 36.87 -21.16
N ARG A 42 -6.36 37.60 -20.20
CA ARG A 42 -6.33 39.06 -20.18
C ARG A 42 -6.33 39.64 -18.76
N SER A 43 -5.37 40.53 -18.53
CA SER A 43 -5.12 41.37 -17.35
C SER A 43 -6.14 42.51 -17.24
N LEU A 44 -6.41 43.00 -16.01
CA LEU A 44 -6.41 44.43 -15.66
C LEU A 44 -6.59 44.66 -14.14
N SER A 45 -5.66 45.43 -13.59
CA SER A 45 -5.64 46.07 -12.27
C SER A 45 -6.24 47.48 -12.33
N GLN A 46 -7.03 47.92 -11.33
CA GLN A 46 -6.93 49.28 -10.73
C GLN A 46 -7.94 49.52 -9.58
N SER A 47 -7.60 50.54 -8.78
CA SER A 47 -7.94 50.90 -7.40
C SER A 47 -9.06 51.95 -7.22
N GLN A 48 -9.37 52.28 -5.93
CA GLN A 48 -10.18 53.38 -5.33
C GLN A 48 -11.64 53.01 -5.00
N GLY A 49 -12.26 53.37 -3.88
CA GLY A 49 -11.94 54.19 -2.69
C GLY A 49 -13.20 54.29 -1.79
N ASP A 50 -13.01 54.43 -0.48
CA ASP A 50 -13.98 54.55 0.65
C ASP A 50 -14.95 55.79 0.57
N PRO A 51 -16.03 55.99 1.39
CA PRO A 51 -16.04 55.84 2.88
C PRO A 51 -17.35 55.51 3.69
N LEU A 52 -17.15 54.89 4.87
CA LEU A 52 -17.69 55.04 6.25
C LEU A 52 -19.16 55.43 6.65
N GLN A 53 -19.81 54.50 7.40
CA GLN A 53 -20.52 54.58 8.74
C GLN A 53 -21.87 55.35 8.97
N PRO A 54 -22.65 55.14 10.10
CA PRO A 54 -22.49 54.29 11.32
C PRO A 54 -23.74 53.52 11.87
N ALA A 55 -23.47 52.60 12.82
CA ALA A 55 -24.20 52.16 14.05
C ALA A 55 -25.73 51.92 14.10
N HIS A 56 -26.16 50.78 14.70
CA HIS A 56 -26.80 50.72 16.03
C HIS A 56 -27.29 49.31 16.45
N THR A 57 -27.22 49.09 17.76
CA THR A 57 -27.63 47.97 18.63
C THR A 57 -29.15 47.74 18.74
N GLY A 58 -29.61 46.51 19.03
CA GLY A 58 -30.95 46.30 19.61
C GLY A 58 -31.49 44.86 19.62
N THR A 59 -31.74 44.33 20.83
CA THR A 59 -32.37 43.06 21.23
C THR A 59 -33.93 43.10 21.23
N TYR A 60 -34.55 41.93 21.52
CA TYR A 60 -35.97 41.57 21.85
C TYR A 60 -36.78 40.85 20.72
N ARG A 61 -37.11 39.54 20.85
CA ARG A 61 -38.31 38.85 21.45
C ARG A 61 -39.64 39.21 20.74
N THR A 62 -40.63 38.36 20.40
CA THR A 62 -41.10 37.01 20.83
C THR A 62 -42.26 36.52 19.90
N SER A 63 -42.70 35.26 20.08
CA SER A 63 -44.04 34.65 19.77
C SER A 63 -44.11 33.75 18.51
N THR A 64 -44.71 32.56 18.48
CA THR A 64 -45.43 31.67 19.43
C THR A 64 -45.66 30.29 18.75
N ALA A 65 -45.81 29.23 19.56
CA ALA A 65 -45.99 27.80 19.21
C ALA A 65 -47.41 27.42 18.70
N PRO A 66 -47.78 26.13 18.45
CA PRO A 66 -47.97 25.05 19.47
C PRO A 66 -47.58 23.62 18.96
N SER A 67 -47.90 22.46 19.56
CA SER A 67 -47.57 21.80 20.85
C SER A 67 -47.93 20.29 20.72
N SER A 68 -47.00 19.36 21.07
CA SER A 68 -47.06 18.01 21.73
C SER A 68 -48.26 17.02 21.60
N PRO A 69 -48.13 15.67 21.81
CA PRO A 69 -47.47 14.94 22.95
C PRO A 69 -46.64 13.67 22.54
N GLY A 70 -45.78 13.00 23.32
CA GLY A 70 -45.46 12.94 24.75
C GLY A 70 -45.72 11.52 25.30
N VAL A 71 -44.69 10.68 25.56
CA VAL A 71 -44.67 9.57 26.57
C VAL A 71 -43.25 8.96 26.76
N ASP A 72 -42.73 9.18 27.97
CA ASP A 72 -41.98 8.35 28.96
C ASP A 72 -40.86 7.33 28.63
N SER A 73 -39.83 7.40 29.47
CA SER A 73 -38.65 6.53 29.55
C SER A 73 -38.67 5.67 30.83
N VAL A 74 -38.52 4.34 30.70
CA VAL A 74 -38.18 3.41 31.82
C VAL A 74 -37.32 2.24 31.27
N PRO A 75 -36.28 1.77 32.00
CA PRO A 75 -35.23 0.90 31.47
C PRO A 75 -35.56 -0.60 31.58
N LEU A 76 -35.19 -1.38 30.56
CA LEU A 76 -35.32 -2.85 30.57
C LEU A 76 -33.97 -3.53 30.83
N GLN A 77 -33.91 -4.26 31.95
CA GLN A 77 -32.94 -5.34 32.18
C GLN A 77 -33.22 -6.49 31.22
N ARG A 78 -32.17 -7.13 30.68
CA ARG A 78 -32.25 -8.52 30.19
C ARG A 78 -31.03 -9.34 30.60
N THR A 79 -31.39 -10.53 31.03
CA THR A 79 -30.64 -11.71 31.43
C THR A 79 -29.91 -12.39 30.27
N GLY A 80 -28.69 -12.89 30.55
CA GLY A 80 -28.21 -14.24 30.28
C GLY A 80 -28.20 -14.86 28.86
N SER A 81 -26.97 -15.10 28.38
CA SER A 81 -26.45 -16.40 27.89
C SER A 81 -26.17 -16.61 26.38
N GLN A 82 -24.85 -16.62 26.09
CA GLN A 82 -24.05 -17.64 25.38
C GLN A 82 -24.07 -17.83 23.84
N HIS A 83 -22.82 -17.87 23.34
CA HIS A 83 -22.26 -18.37 22.06
C HIS A 83 -22.37 -17.43 20.85
N GLY A 84 -21.30 -17.05 20.13
CA GLY A 84 -19.89 -17.45 20.18
C GLY A 84 -19.28 -17.27 18.77
N THR A 85 -18.81 -16.06 18.45
CA THR A 85 -18.03 -15.77 17.22
C THR A 85 -16.64 -15.26 17.63
N GLN A 86 -15.62 -15.97 17.17
CA GLN A 86 -14.21 -15.68 17.44
C GLN A 86 -13.66 -14.76 16.35
N ASN A 87 -13.24 -13.55 16.72
CA ASN A 87 -12.26 -12.75 16.00
C ASN A 87 -11.19 -12.33 17.01
N ALA A 88 -9.95 -12.77 16.77
CA ALA A 88 -8.82 -12.65 17.68
C ALA A 88 -8.18 -11.25 17.60
N THR A 89 -8.29 -10.49 18.69
CA THR A 89 -7.44 -9.35 19.03
C THR A 89 -6.41 -9.81 20.06
N ALA A 90 -5.13 -9.78 19.70
CA ALA A 90 -4.03 -10.13 20.60
C ALA A 90 -3.72 -8.94 21.53
N THR A 91 -4.05 -9.10 22.81
CA THR A 91 -3.67 -8.20 23.91
C THR A 91 -2.38 -8.73 24.54
N PHE A 92 -1.33 -7.90 24.60
CA PHE A 92 -0.07 -8.22 25.27
C PHE A 92 -0.29 -8.44 26.78
N GLN A 93 0.08 -9.63 27.27
CA GLN A 93 0.04 -10.00 28.68
C GLN A 93 1.31 -9.54 29.42
N ARG A 94 1.07 -8.99 30.61
CA ARG A 94 2.04 -8.53 31.62
C ARG A 94 2.51 -9.74 32.43
N ALA A 95 3.82 -10.02 32.47
CA ALA A 95 4.39 -11.04 33.34
C ALA A 95 4.41 -10.56 34.80
N SER A 96 3.63 -11.22 35.66
CA SER A 96 3.70 -11.10 37.12
C SER A 96 4.22 -12.43 37.68
N TYR A 97 5.34 -12.36 38.41
CA TYR A 97 5.97 -13.50 39.04
C TYR A 97 5.17 -13.94 40.27
N ALA A 98 4.76 -15.21 40.30
CA ALA A 98 4.08 -15.85 41.42
C ALA A 98 5.08 -16.28 42.50
N ALA A 99 4.68 -16.12 43.76
CA ALA A 99 5.42 -16.55 44.95
C ALA A 99 4.86 -17.86 45.51
N GLY A 100 5.76 -18.70 46.05
CA GLY A 100 5.49 -19.74 47.04
C GLY A 100 6.46 -20.94 46.96
N PRO A 101 6.63 -21.75 48.02
CA PRO A 101 6.71 -21.43 49.45
C PRO A 101 8.03 -21.93 50.10
N ALA A 102 8.20 -21.60 51.39
CA ALA A 102 9.42 -21.66 52.20
C ALA A 102 9.98 -23.05 52.57
N SER A 103 11.30 -23.12 52.82
CA SER A 103 11.92 -23.88 53.92
C SER A 103 13.37 -23.45 54.19
N ASN A 104 13.75 -23.50 55.47
CA ASN A 104 14.87 -22.85 56.15
C ASN A 104 16.27 -23.36 55.79
N TYR A 105 17.31 -22.49 55.87
CA TYR A 105 18.45 -22.64 56.80
C TYR A 105 19.46 -21.46 56.71
N ALA A 106 19.86 -20.97 57.88
CA ALA A 106 21.10 -20.24 58.24
C ALA A 106 21.31 -18.77 57.77
N ASP A 107 21.04 -17.87 58.72
CA ASP A 107 21.60 -16.53 58.92
C ASP A 107 23.03 -16.63 59.47
N PRO A 108 23.96 -15.72 59.10
CA PRO A 108 24.67 -15.05 60.18
C PRO A 108 25.03 -13.60 59.83
N TYR A 109 24.23 -12.61 60.23
CA TYR A 109 24.75 -11.31 60.70
C TYR A 109 23.77 -10.64 61.65
N ARG A 110 24.07 -10.75 62.95
CA ARG A 110 23.34 -10.06 64.02
C ARG A 110 23.93 -8.65 64.25
N GLN A 111 23.01 -7.68 64.25
CA GLN A 111 22.92 -6.46 65.07
C GLN A 111 24.17 -5.59 65.29
N LEU A 112 24.01 -4.29 65.01
CA LEU A 112 24.28 -3.24 66.01
C LEU A 112 23.31 -2.06 65.80
N GLN A 113 22.74 -1.60 66.91
CA GLN A 113 21.80 -0.50 67.08
C GLN A 113 22.58 0.63 67.77
N TYR A 114 22.46 1.90 67.31
CA TYR A 114 23.11 3.02 67.99
C TYR A 114 22.24 4.30 68.05
N CYS A 115 22.32 4.95 69.22
CA CYS A 115 21.57 6.09 69.74
C CYS A 115 21.96 7.46 69.13
N PRO A 116 21.11 8.50 69.29
CA PRO A 116 21.43 9.87 68.92
C PRO A 116 22.16 10.61 70.06
N SER A 117 23.21 11.37 69.74
CA SER A 117 23.75 12.40 70.64
C SER A 117 24.55 13.45 69.87
N VAL A 118 24.71 14.58 70.55
CA VAL A 118 24.87 15.98 70.14
C VAL A 118 26.32 16.46 69.87
N GLU A 119 26.38 17.60 69.17
CA GLU A 119 27.35 18.72 69.24
C GLU A 119 28.78 18.61 68.65
N SER A 120 29.07 19.50 67.68
CA SER A 120 30.32 20.31 67.68
C SER A 120 30.36 21.38 66.57
N PRO A 121 31.20 22.43 66.69
CA PRO A 121 30.77 23.83 66.54
C PRO A 121 31.67 24.66 65.61
N TYR A 122 31.11 25.47 64.70
CA TYR A 122 31.84 26.62 64.14
C TYR A 122 30.90 27.77 63.72
N SER A 123 31.02 28.85 64.49
CA SER A 123 31.00 30.28 64.09
C SER A 123 29.75 30.96 63.51
N LYS A 124 29.20 31.83 64.38
CA LYS A 124 28.53 33.11 64.03
C LYS A 124 29.46 34.02 63.21
N SER A 125 28.94 34.69 62.16
CA SER A 125 28.79 36.18 62.06
C SER A 125 28.80 36.74 60.61
N GLY A 126 27.66 37.37 60.22
CA GLY A 126 27.51 38.53 59.31
C GLY A 126 27.52 38.32 57.76
N PRO A 127 27.02 39.27 56.94
CA PRO A 127 26.03 40.34 57.14
C PRO A 127 24.78 40.20 56.22
N ALA A 128 23.73 40.96 56.52
CA ALA A 128 22.51 41.06 55.71
C ALA A 128 22.78 41.75 54.36
N ILE A 129 22.23 41.18 53.27
CA ILE A 129 22.28 41.70 51.89
C ILE A 129 20.82 41.76 51.35
N PRO A 130 20.44 42.78 50.55
CA PRO A 130 19.06 43.27 50.41
C PRO A 130 18.21 42.45 49.41
N PRO A 131 16.89 42.71 49.28
CA PRO A 131 16.02 41.94 48.42
C PRO A 131 15.92 42.55 47.02
N GLU A 132 16.35 41.81 46.00
CA GLU A 132 15.96 41.99 44.59
C GLU A 132 16.05 40.58 43.95
N GLY A 133 15.02 40.04 43.28
CA GLY A 133 14.28 40.66 42.20
C GLY A 133 14.88 40.16 40.87
N THR A 134 14.22 39.17 40.24
CA THR A 134 14.48 38.68 38.87
C THR A 134 15.84 38.03 38.56
N LEU A 135 16.00 36.75 38.92
CA LEU A 135 16.87 35.81 38.19
C LEU A 135 16.19 34.42 38.11
N ALA A 136 16.10 33.88 36.89
CA ALA A 136 15.61 32.55 36.61
C ALA A 136 16.45 31.51 37.37
N ARG A 137 15.84 30.82 38.34
CA ARG A 137 16.50 29.75 39.09
C ARG A 137 16.72 28.56 38.16
N SER A 138 17.98 28.25 37.90
CA SER A 138 18.39 26.89 37.53
C SER A 138 18.02 25.94 38.69
N PRO A 139 17.61 24.68 38.45
CA PRO A 139 17.30 23.79 39.55
C PRO A 139 18.58 23.52 40.34
N SER A 140 18.62 24.00 41.58
CA SER A 140 19.74 23.76 42.51
C SER A 140 19.83 22.28 42.86
N ILE A 141 21.05 21.84 43.11
CA ILE A 141 21.45 20.50 43.57
C ILE A 141 20.80 20.12 44.92
N ASP A 142 20.11 21.06 45.59
CA ASP A 142 19.27 20.82 46.78
C ASP A 142 18.00 19.98 46.51
N SER A 143 17.75 19.61 45.26
CA SER A 143 16.65 18.74 44.86
C SER A 143 16.84 17.27 45.28
N ILE A 144 18.05 16.90 45.71
CA ILE A 144 18.46 15.50 45.95
C ILE A 144 18.01 14.97 47.34
N GLN A 145 17.53 15.84 48.23
CA GLN A 145 17.12 15.46 49.60
C GLN A 145 15.61 15.46 49.87
N LYS A 146 14.75 15.71 48.86
CA LYS A 146 13.29 15.69 49.04
C LYS A 146 12.66 14.36 48.63
N ASP A 147 11.61 13.98 49.35
CA ASP A 147 10.86 12.72 49.18
C ASP A 147 10.45 12.54 47.69
N PRO A 148 10.82 11.42 47.04
CA PRO A 148 10.45 11.13 45.65
C PRO A 148 8.95 11.16 45.36
N ARG A 149 8.11 11.11 46.40
CA ARG A 149 6.63 11.15 46.28
C ARG A 149 6.06 12.56 46.16
N GLU A 150 6.83 13.61 46.47
CA GLU A 150 6.40 15.01 46.27
C GLU A 150 6.70 15.54 44.86
N PHE A 151 7.56 14.87 44.08
CA PHE A 151 7.78 15.12 42.65
C PHE A 151 6.70 14.42 41.82
N GLY A 152 5.45 14.80 42.08
CA GLY A 152 4.25 14.12 41.63
C GLY A 152 4.23 13.78 40.14
N TRP A 153 3.64 12.62 39.86
CA TRP A 153 3.17 12.16 38.56
C TRP A 153 2.15 13.15 37.97
N ARG A 154 2.59 14.33 37.55
CA ARG A 154 1.80 15.28 36.78
C ARG A 154 1.95 14.92 35.31
N ASP A 155 0.82 14.79 34.62
CA ASP A 155 0.82 14.70 33.17
C ASP A 155 1.29 16.04 32.57
N PRO A 156 2.37 16.03 31.77
CA PRO A 156 2.83 17.23 31.08
C PRO A 156 1.82 17.65 30.00
N GLU A 157 1.64 18.96 29.83
CA GLU A 157 0.83 19.48 28.73
C GLU A 157 1.51 19.20 27.38
N LEU A 158 0.71 19.07 26.31
CA LEU A 158 1.24 18.74 24.98
C LEU A 158 2.39 19.67 24.50
N PRO A 159 2.33 21.01 24.67
CA PRO A 159 3.45 21.88 24.31
C PRO A 159 4.73 21.58 25.10
N GLU A 160 4.61 21.22 26.38
CA GLU A 160 5.76 20.87 27.23
C GLU A 160 6.45 19.61 26.70
N VAL A 161 5.67 18.58 26.34
CA VAL A 161 6.20 17.34 25.76
C VAL A 161 6.90 17.60 24.41
N ILE A 162 6.31 18.44 23.56
CA ILE A 162 6.93 18.81 22.28
C ILE A 162 8.27 19.51 22.50
N GLN A 163 8.36 20.41 23.49
CA GLN A 163 9.61 21.06 23.86
C GLN A 163 10.66 20.07 24.41
N MET A 164 10.22 19.04 25.16
CA MET A 164 11.10 18.00 25.71
C MET A 164 11.82 17.17 24.62
N LEU A 165 11.34 17.15 23.38
CA LEU A 165 12.05 16.52 22.25
C LEU A 165 13.44 17.14 21.99
N GLN A 166 13.64 18.40 22.38
CA GLN A 166 14.90 19.11 22.22
C GLN A 166 15.79 19.09 23.48
N HIS A 167 15.42 18.29 24.49
CA HIS A 167 16.17 18.23 25.73
C HIS A 167 17.59 17.68 25.52
N GLN A 168 18.57 18.17 26.28
CA GLN A 168 19.97 17.72 26.22
C GLN A 168 20.19 16.24 26.63
N PHE A 169 19.18 15.60 27.22
CA PHE A 169 19.29 14.22 27.73
C PHE A 169 18.52 13.28 26.80
N PRO A 170 19.19 12.31 26.15
CA PRO A 170 18.53 11.37 25.24
C PRO A 170 17.36 10.60 25.86
N SER A 171 17.43 10.31 27.17
CA SER A 171 16.34 9.65 27.89
C SER A 171 15.07 10.50 27.95
N VAL A 172 15.21 11.82 28.12
CA VAL A 172 14.07 12.76 28.10
C VAL A 172 13.49 12.84 26.69
N GLN A 173 14.33 12.92 25.67
CA GLN A 173 13.87 12.93 24.26
C GLN A 173 13.13 11.65 23.89
N SER A 174 13.68 10.49 24.27
CA SER A 174 13.07 9.17 24.05
C SER A 174 11.71 9.07 24.75
N ASN A 175 11.65 9.43 26.03
CA ASN A 175 10.41 9.40 26.81
C ASN A 175 9.36 10.38 26.27
N ALA A 176 9.76 11.58 25.85
CA ALA A 176 8.85 12.54 25.23
C ALA A 176 8.27 12.00 23.92
N ALA A 177 9.11 11.42 23.04
CA ALA A 177 8.64 10.81 21.80
C ALA A 177 7.71 9.61 22.06
N ALA A 178 8.05 8.74 23.02
CA ALA A 178 7.19 7.62 23.43
C ALA A 178 5.84 8.10 24.01
N TYR A 179 5.84 9.20 24.78
CA TYR A 179 4.61 9.80 25.29
C TYR A 179 3.75 10.35 24.14
N LEU A 180 4.34 11.06 23.17
CA LEU A 180 3.63 11.51 21.97
C LEU A 180 3.08 10.33 21.14
N GLN A 181 3.84 9.23 21.03
CA GLN A 181 3.36 8.01 20.38
C GLN A 181 2.08 7.50 21.04
N HIS A 182 2.04 7.45 22.37
CA HIS A 182 0.87 7.04 23.13
C HIS A 182 -0.32 7.99 22.90
N LEU A 183 -0.11 9.31 23.03
CA LEU A 183 -1.17 10.29 22.83
C LEU A 183 -1.75 10.27 21.40
N CYS A 184 -0.93 9.93 20.40
CA CYS A 184 -1.37 9.81 19.01
C CYS A 184 -2.21 8.54 18.74
N PHE A 185 -2.34 7.61 19.69
CA PHE A 185 -3.05 6.37 19.45
C PHE A 185 -4.57 6.62 19.41
N GLY A 186 -5.12 6.69 18.20
CA GLY A 186 -6.57 6.85 17.97
C GLY A 186 -7.11 8.28 18.03
N ASP A 187 -6.30 9.28 18.42
CA ASP A 187 -6.74 10.68 18.51
C ASP A 187 -6.22 11.54 17.36
N ASN A 188 -7.08 11.87 16.39
CA ASN A 188 -6.70 12.73 15.26
C ASN A 188 -6.56 14.22 15.64
N LYS A 189 -7.20 14.69 16.72
CA LYS A 189 -7.08 16.08 17.17
C LYS A 189 -5.68 16.32 17.75
N ILE A 190 -5.21 15.41 18.59
CA ILE A 190 -3.85 15.47 19.12
C ILE A 190 -2.81 15.41 18.00
N LYS A 191 -2.98 14.52 17.02
CA LYS A 191 -2.08 14.45 15.87
C LYS A 191 -2.02 15.77 15.09
N ALA A 192 -3.17 16.39 14.84
CA ALA A 192 -3.25 17.69 14.18
C ALA A 192 -2.60 18.81 15.00
N GLU A 193 -2.75 18.76 16.32
CA GLU A 193 -2.15 19.74 17.24
C GLU A 193 -0.62 19.62 17.30
N ILE A 194 -0.09 18.39 17.35
CA ILE A 194 1.36 18.14 17.25
C ILE A 194 1.92 18.71 15.95
N ARG A 195 1.22 18.50 14.82
CA ARG A 195 1.59 19.14 13.55
C ARG A 195 1.59 20.66 13.66
N ARG A 196 0.52 21.26 14.20
CA ARG A 196 0.35 22.72 14.33
C ARG A 196 1.47 23.36 15.16
N GLN A 197 1.93 22.67 16.18
CA GLN A 197 3.03 23.12 17.05
C GLN A 197 4.43 22.76 16.53
N GLY A 198 4.56 22.25 15.30
CA GLY A 198 5.85 21.93 14.69
C GLY A 198 6.53 20.66 15.21
N GLY A 199 5.83 19.84 16.02
CA GLY A 199 6.41 18.63 16.61
C GLY A 199 6.84 17.57 15.60
N ILE A 200 6.28 17.58 14.37
CA ILE A 200 6.72 16.68 13.29
C ILE A 200 8.17 16.97 12.88
N GLN A 201 8.57 18.24 12.76
CA GLN A 201 9.95 18.59 12.40
C GLN A 201 10.92 18.08 13.47
N LEU A 202 10.60 18.31 14.76
CA LEU A 202 11.43 17.87 15.88
C LEU A 202 11.60 16.34 15.89
N LEU A 203 10.53 15.59 15.64
CA LEU A 203 10.60 14.13 15.54
C LEU A 203 11.41 13.66 14.31
N VAL A 204 11.34 14.39 13.19
CA VAL A 204 12.18 14.11 12.01
C VAL A 204 13.66 14.37 12.32
N ASP A 205 13.99 15.45 13.04
CA ASP A 205 15.37 15.76 13.44
C ASP A 205 15.97 14.66 14.33
N LEU A 206 15.16 14.04 15.20
CA LEU A 206 15.57 12.91 16.04
C LEU A 206 15.93 11.64 15.25
N LEU A 207 15.56 11.52 13.97
CA LEU A 207 15.95 10.39 13.13
C LEU A 207 17.46 10.36 12.82
N ASP A 208 18.14 11.51 12.90
CA ASP A 208 19.59 11.62 12.73
C ASP A 208 20.34 11.58 14.09
N HIS A 209 19.65 11.27 15.20
CA HIS A 209 20.27 11.12 16.52
C HIS A 209 21.27 9.94 16.56
N ARG A 210 22.15 9.89 17.58
CA ARG A 210 23.16 8.81 17.69
C ARG A 210 22.70 7.58 18.47
N MET A 211 21.59 7.69 19.21
CA MET A 211 21.10 6.65 20.11
C MET A 211 19.91 5.91 19.51
N THR A 212 20.01 4.58 19.43
CA THR A 212 18.99 3.65 18.93
C THR A 212 17.65 3.81 19.63
N GLU A 213 17.64 4.06 20.95
CA GLU A 213 16.41 4.24 21.72
C GLU A 213 15.60 5.46 21.25
N VAL A 214 16.29 6.57 20.96
CA VAL A 214 15.66 7.79 20.44
C VAL A 214 15.09 7.55 19.05
N HIS A 215 15.78 6.79 18.19
CA HIS A 215 15.25 6.41 16.87
C HIS A 215 13.96 5.61 16.98
N ARG A 216 13.92 4.62 17.88
CA ARG A 216 12.76 3.76 18.11
C ARG A 216 11.55 4.60 18.54
N SER A 217 11.71 5.43 19.57
CA SER A 217 10.64 6.28 20.09
C SER A 217 10.17 7.32 19.06
N ALA A 218 11.10 7.96 18.33
CA ALA A 218 10.77 8.93 17.29
C ALA A 218 10.03 8.28 16.11
N CYS A 219 10.51 7.13 15.61
CA CYS A 219 9.84 6.40 14.52
C CYS A 219 8.45 5.89 14.96
N GLY A 220 8.33 5.43 16.21
CA GLY A 220 7.05 5.04 16.80
C GLY A 220 6.03 6.17 16.80
N ALA A 221 6.43 7.36 17.27
CA ALA A 221 5.60 8.56 17.26
C ALA A 221 5.19 8.96 15.83
N LEU A 222 6.16 9.02 14.91
CA LEU A 222 5.91 9.36 13.50
C LEU A 222 4.92 8.36 12.87
N ARG A 223 5.08 7.05 13.12
CA ARG A 223 4.19 6.01 12.58
C ARG A 223 2.74 6.26 12.96
N ASN A 224 2.48 6.62 14.22
CA ASN A 224 1.13 6.93 14.71
C ASN A 224 0.61 8.26 14.16
N LEU A 225 1.46 9.29 14.09
CA LEU A 225 1.11 10.61 13.56
C LEU A 225 0.62 10.58 12.11
N VAL A 226 1.24 9.74 11.29
CA VAL A 226 0.91 9.61 9.85
C VAL A 226 -0.13 8.52 9.55
N TYR A 227 -0.63 7.82 10.58
CA TYR A 227 -1.59 6.74 10.40
C TYR A 227 -3.01 7.27 10.11
N GLY A 228 -3.67 6.70 9.10
CA GLY A 228 -5.05 6.99 8.73
C GLY A 228 -5.20 8.06 7.64
N LYS A 229 -6.30 7.98 6.87
CA LYS A 229 -6.59 8.90 5.75
C LYS A 229 -6.86 10.34 6.21
N ALA A 230 -7.42 10.51 7.41
CA ALA A 230 -7.67 11.83 7.99
C ALA A 230 -6.39 12.63 8.33
N ASN A 231 -5.21 12.00 8.23
CA ASN A 231 -3.92 12.59 8.60
C ASN A 231 -3.02 12.85 7.39
N ASP A 232 -3.58 13.00 6.17
CA ASP A 232 -2.80 13.30 4.97
C ASP A 232 -1.99 14.61 5.09
N ASP A 233 -2.54 15.64 5.75
CA ASP A 233 -1.79 16.85 6.09
C ASP A 233 -0.54 16.56 6.95
N ASN A 234 -0.60 15.60 7.87
CA ASN A 234 0.57 15.21 8.67
C ASN A 234 1.59 14.47 7.81
N LYS A 235 1.13 13.64 6.87
CA LYS A 235 2.00 12.95 5.90
C LYS A 235 2.73 13.98 5.02
N ILE A 236 2.01 14.98 4.53
CA ILE A 236 2.55 16.08 3.73
C ILE A 236 3.54 16.91 4.56
N ALA A 237 3.20 17.25 5.81
CA ALA A 237 4.10 17.96 6.72
C ALA A 237 5.41 17.18 6.93
N LEU A 238 5.33 15.87 7.22
CA LEU A 238 6.51 15.01 7.37
C LEU A 238 7.39 15.04 6.11
N LYS A 239 6.79 14.94 4.92
CA LYS A 239 7.52 15.06 3.65
C LYS A 239 8.19 16.43 3.52
N ASN A 240 7.50 17.52 3.86
CA ASN A 240 8.03 18.89 3.75
C ASN A 240 9.18 19.15 4.74
N CYS A 241 9.20 18.46 5.88
CA CYS A 241 10.30 18.44 6.84
C CYS A 241 11.51 17.61 6.38
N GLY A 242 11.48 17.00 5.19
CA GLY A 242 12.54 16.10 4.72
C GLY A 242 12.50 14.70 5.34
N GLY A 243 11.36 14.31 5.91
CA GLY A 243 11.23 13.06 6.66
C GLY A 243 11.39 11.79 5.81
N ILE A 244 11.00 11.78 4.53
CA ILE A 244 11.21 10.62 3.65
C ILE A 244 12.72 10.35 3.47
N PRO A 245 13.55 11.33 3.01
CA PRO A 245 15.00 11.15 2.99
C PRO A 245 15.62 10.75 4.34
N ALA A 246 15.14 11.30 5.46
CA ALA A 246 15.65 10.96 6.80
C ALA A 246 15.36 9.50 7.19
N LEU A 247 14.12 9.04 6.98
CA LEU A 247 13.72 7.64 7.17
C LEU A 247 14.57 6.69 6.30
N VAL A 248 14.78 7.05 5.03
CA VAL A 248 15.61 6.28 4.09
C VAL A 248 17.07 6.23 4.54
N ARG A 249 17.65 7.34 5.03
CA ARG A 249 19.00 7.36 5.59
C ARG A 249 19.11 6.45 6.82
N LEU A 250 18.14 6.50 7.72
CA LEU A 250 18.11 5.65 8.91
C LEU A 250 18.02 4.17 8.52
N LEU A 251 17.15 3.80 7.57
CA LEU A 251 17.01 2.43 7.06
C LEU A 251 18.31 1.87 6.48
N ARG A 252 19.10 2.69 5.77
CA ARG A 252 20.40 2.28 5.24
C ARG A 252 21.44 2.02 6.33
N LYS A 253 21.38 2.75 7.45
CA LYS A 253 22.40 2.72 8.51
C LYS A 253 22.12 1.67 9.59
N THR A 254 20.86 1.40 9.89
CA THR A 254 20.48 0.57 11.02
C THR A 254 20.39 -0.92 10.67
N THR A 255 20.90 -1.76 11.58
CA THR A 255 20.71 -3.22 11.58
C THR A 255 19.65 -3.67 12.59
N ASP A 256 19.14 -2.76 13.44
CA ASP A 256 18.09 -3.05 14.41
C ASP A 256 16.76 -3.32 13.69
N LEU A 257 16.26 -4.56 13.82
CA LEU A 257 15.06 -5.02 13.12
C LEU A 257 13.80 -4.25 13.53
N GLU A 258 13.69 -3.82 14.79
CA GLU A 258 12.53 -3.08 15.28
C GLU A 258 12.50 -1.68 14.68
N ILE A 259 13.65 -1.00 14.59
CA ILE A 259 13.73 0.28 13.88
C ILE A 259 13.40 0.11 12.40
N ARG A 260 13.92 -0.93 11.74
CA ARG A 260 13.60 -1.22 10.33
C ARG A 260 12.12 -1.45 10.13
N GLU A 261 11.47 -2.15 11.06
CA GLU A 261 10.02 -2.35 11.05
C GLU A 261 9.27 -1.02 11.19
N LEU A 262 9.65 -0.19 12.16
CA LEU A 262 9.02 1.11 12.38
C LEU A 262 9.19 2.02 11.16
N VAL A 263 10.41 2.14 10.61
CA VAL A 263 10.71 2.96 9.43
C VAL A 263 9.90 2.51 8.22
N THR A 264 9.92 1.22 7.91
CA THR A 264 9.11 0.67 6.80
C THR A 264 7.62 0.84 7.04
N GLY A 265 7.17 0.77 8.30
CA GLY A 265 5.79 1.06 8.70
C GLY A 265 5.39 2.53 8.50
N VAL A 266 6.28 3.48 8.78
CA VAL A 266 6.05 4.90 8.47
C VAL A 266 5.93 5.09 6.95
N LEU A 267 6.88 4.54 6.17
CA LEU A 267 6.85 4.63 4.70
C LEU A 267 5.57 3.99 4.10
N TRP A 268 5.10 2.88 4.67
CA TRP A 268 3.83 2.27 4.26
C TRP A 268 2.64 3.21 4.55
N ASN A 269 2.57 3.80 5.74
CA ASN A 269 1.51 4.78 6.06
C ASN A 269 1.56 5.99 5.11
N LEU A 270 2.75 6.52 4.82
CA LEU A 270 2.94 7.65 3.90
C LEU A 270 2.49 7.32 2.47
N SER A 271 2.79 6.12 1.99
CA SER A 271 2.49 5.68 0.61
C SER A 271 0.99 5.62 0.28
N SER A 272 0.12 5.64 1.29
CA SER A 272 -1.34 5.72 1.10
C SER A 272 -1.82 7.10 0.65
N CYS A 273 -1.00 8.14 0.74
CA CYS A 273 -1.32 9.48 0.25
C CYS A 273 -0.83 9.66 -1.18
N ASP A 274 -1.72 9.96 -2.12
CA ASP A 274 -1.40 10.06 -3.55
C ASP A 274 -0.30 11.10 -3.85
N ALA A 275 -0.33 12.24 -3.15
CA ALA A 275 0.69 13.28 -3.28
C ALA A 275 2.11 12.83 -2.91
N LEU A 276 2.24 11.74 -2.16
CA LEU A 276 3.53 11.23 -1.66
C LEU A 276 4.04 10.01 -2.41
N LYS A 277 3.24 9.39 -3.28
CA LYS A 277 3.67 8.16 -3.99
C LYS A 277 4.91 8.40 -4.84
N MET A 278 4.94 9.46 -5.65
CA MET A 278 6.09 9.80 -6.49
C MET A 278 7.33 10.23 -5.68
N PRO A 279 7.22 11.08 -4.64
CA PRO A 279 8.32 11.31 -3.70
C PRO A 279 8.92 10.02 -3.11
N ILE A 280 8.09 9.05 -2.72
CA ILE A 280 8.56 7.76 -2.19
C ILE A 280 9.26 6.95 -3.29
N ILE A 281 8.74 6.92 -4.51
CA ILE A 281 9.42 6.27 -5.64
C ILE A 281 10.80 6.89 -5.86
N GLN A 282 10.90 8.22 -5.82
CA GLN A 282 12.15 8.95 -6.06
C GLN A 282 13.21 8.67 -4.97
N ASP A 283 12.81 8.70 -3.71
CA ASP A 283 13.75 8.70 -2.59
C ASP A 283 13.96 7.32 -1.97
N ALA A 284 12.96 6.44 -1.99
CA ALA A 284 12.94 5.21 -1.21
C ALA A 284 12.96 3.92 -2.03
N LEU A 285 12.53 3.91 -3.30
CA LEU A 285 12.39 2.68 -4.11
C LEU A 285 13.66 1.83 -4.10
N ALA A 286 14.79 2.40 -4.53
CA ALA A 286 16.06 1.66 -4.60
C ALA A 286 16.53 1.16 -3.23
N VAL A 287 16.21 1.88 -2.15
CA VAL A 287 16.62 1.48 -0.79
C VAL A 287 15.73 0.39 -0.24
N LEU A 288 14.41 0.50 -0.41
CA LEU A 288 13.48 -0.56 -0.04
C LEU A 288 13.84 -1.84 -0.80
N THR A 289 14.14 -1.76 -2.09
CA THR A 289 14.57 -2.92 -2.88
C THR A 289 15.85 -3.54 -2.35
N ASN A 290 16.95 -2.77 -2.29
CA ASN A 290 18.28 -3.31 -1.99
C ASN A 290 18.50 -3.62 -0.50
N ALA A 291 17.89 -2.85 0.40
CA ALA A 291 18.08 -3.04 1.84
C ALA A 291 17.01 -3.95 2.46
N VAL A 292 15.83 -4.10 1.84
CA VAL A 292 14.71 -4.88 2.41
C VAL A 292 14.23 -5.99 1.49
N ILE A 293 13.73 -5.68 0.30
CA ILE A 293 13.06 -6.69 -0.56
C ILE A 293 14.03 -7.80 -0.93
N ILE A 294 15.21 -7.48 -1.47
CA ILE A 294 16.20 -8.47 -1.88
C ILE A 294 16.70 -9.30 -0.68
N PRO A 295 17.26 -8.71 0.40
CA PRO A 295 17.83 -9.50 1.50
C PRO A 295 16.80 -10.35 2.26
N HIS A 296 15.56 -9.87 2.38
CA HIS A 296 14.51 -10.59 3.10
C HIS A 296 13.68 -11.51 2.20
N SER A 297 13.83 -11.46 0.87
CA SER A 297 13.14 -12.38 -0.07
C SER A 297 13.74 -13.79 -0.09
N GLY A 298 15.03 -13.92 0.22
CA GLY A 298 15.79 -15.15 0.04
C GLY A 298 16.31 -15.37 -1.39
N TRP A 299 16.10 -14.43 -2.32
CA TRP A 299 16.49 -14.56 -3.73
C TRP A 299 18.01 -14.69 -3.96
N GLU A 300 18.83 -13.96 -3.19
CA GLU A 300 20.30 -14.03 -3.29
C GLU A 300 20.93 -15.12 -2.40
N ASN A 301 20.13 -15.86 -1.60
CA ASN A 301 20.67 -16.88 -0.70
C ASN A 301 21.04 -18.14 -1.50
N SER A 302 22.33 -18.49 -1.48
CA SER A 302 22.86 -19.73 -2.06
C SER A 302 22.11 -20.97 -1.51
N PRO A 303 21.86 -22.01 -2.32
CA PRO A 303 21.08 -23.20 -1.93
C PRO A 303 21.69 -24.05 -0.79
N LEU A 304 22.78 -23.61 -0.16
CA LEU A 304 23.48 -24.30 0.93
C LEU A 304 23.03 -23.90 2.35
N GLN A 305 22.04 -22.99 2.50
CA GLN A 305 21.51 -22.58 3.81
C GLN A 305 20.03 -22.97 3.97
N ASP A 306 19.75 -24.25 4.19
CA ASP A 306 18.38 -24.76 4.34
C ASP A 306 17.69 -24.33 5.65
N ASP A 307 18.44 -24.02 6.72
CA ASP A 307 17.86 -23.68 8.02
C ASP A 307 17.32 -22.23 8.14
N HIS A 308 17.73 -21.33 7.24
CA HIS A 308 17.28 -19.92 7.27
C HIS A 308 16.04 -19.65 6.40
N LYS A 309 15.59 -20.64 5.60
CA LYS A 309 14.40 -20.51 4.74
C LYS A 309 13.10 -20.35 5.53
N ILE A 310 13.07 -20.78 6.79
CA ILE A 310 11.84 -20.91 7.60
C ILE A 310 11.47 -19.60 8.32
N GLN A 311 12.37 -18.60 8.44
CA GLN A 311 12.08 -17.31 9.12
C GLN A 311 11.94 -16.09 8.19
N LEU A 312 12.05 -16.24 6.87
CA LEU A 312 12.06 -15.12 5.91
C LEU A 312 10.67 -14.50 5.65
N HIS A 313 9.59 -15.28 5.73
CA HIS A 313 8.25 -14.86 5.24
C HIS A 313 7.31 -14.26 6.29
N SER A 314 7.65 -14.40 7.58
CA SER A 314 6.99 -13.69 8.71
C SER A 314 7.61 -12.29 8.98
N SER A 315 8.56 -11.86 8.15
CA SER A 315 9.23 -10.56 8.33
C SER A 315 8.23 -9.41 8.18
N GLN A 316 7.89 -8.79 9.30
CA GLN A 316 7.05 -7.58 9.32
C GLN A 316 7.70 -6.43 8.52
N VAL A 317 9.04 -6.38 8.46
CA VAL A 317 9.80 -5.43 7.63
C VAL A 317 9.51 -5.65 6.13
N LEU A 318 9.58 -6.90 5.65
CA LEU A 318 9.26 -7.24 4.26
C LEU A 318 7.79 -6.96 3.94
N ARG A 319 6.88 -7.32 4.86
CA ARG A 319 5.44 -7.04 4.72
C ARG A 319 5.16 -5.54 4.60
N ASN A 320 5.80 -4.72 5.44
CA ASN A 320 5.64 -3.26 5.38
C ASN A 320 6.23 -2.67 4.09
N ALA A 321 7.41 -3.11 3.68
CA ALA A 321 8.07 -2.63 2.46
C ALA A 321 7.27 -3.00 1.20
N THR A 322 6.81 -4.24 1.09
CA THR A 322 5.93 -4.67 -0.01
C THR A 322 4.59 -3.92 0.01
N GLY A 323 4.02 -3.65 1.19
CA GLY A 323 2.82 -2.82 1.33
C GLY A 323 3.02 -1.38 0.84
N CYS A 324 4.19 -0.79 1.13
CA CYS A 324 4.60 0.51 0.62
C CYS A 324 4.71 0.50 -0.91
N LEU A 325 5.46 -0.47 -1.46
CA LEU A 325 5.67 -0.61 -2.91
C LEU A 325 4.37 -0.88 -3.67
N ARG A 326 3.45 -1.67 -3.09
CA ARG A 326 2.10 -1.88 -3.65
C ARG A 326 1.37 -0.56 -3.84
N ASN A 327 1.33 0.28 -2.81
CA ASN A 327 0.63 1.56 -2.90
C ASN A 327 1.24 2.47 -3.97
N VAL A 328 2.57 2.61 -4.00
CA VAL A 328 3.22 3.51 -4.97
C VAL A 328 3.19 2.99 -6.41
N SER A 329 3.10 1.68 -6.63
CA SER A 329 2.96 1.07 -7.97
C SER A 329 1.69 1.50 -8.71
N SER A 330 0.71 2.08 -8.00
CA SER A 330 -0.52 2.63 -8.56
C SER A 330 -0.41 4.08 -9.05
N ALA A 331 0.73 4.75 -8.87
CA ALA A 331 0.89 6.19 -9.14
C ALA A 331 1.07 6.58 -10.62
N GLY A 332 0.58 5.76 -11.55
CA GLY A 332 0.66 6.01 -12.99
C GLY A 332 1.90 5.41 -13.67
N GLU A 333 2.09 5.81 -14.92
CA GLU A 333 3.11 5.24 -15.82
C GLU A 333 4.54 5.44 -15.31
N GLU A 334 4.88 6.64 -14.84
CA GLU A 334 6.23 6.95 -14.34
C GLU A 334 6.64 6.03 -13.18
N ALA A 335 5.75 5.81 -12.22
CA ALA A 335 6.01 4.92 -11.10
C ALA A 335 6.23 3.49 -11.55
N ARG A 336 5.37 2.98 -12.46
CA ARG A 336 5.54 1.64 -13.04
C ARG A 336 6.87 1.51 -13.76
N ARG A 337 7.25 2.50 -14.58
CA ARG A 337 8.51 2.49 -15.33
C ARG A 337 9.71 2.37 -14.40
N ARG A 338 9.81 3.24 -13.39
CA ARG A 338 10.91 3.20 -12.41
C ARG A 338 10.96 1.91 -11.61
N MET A 339 9.81 1.34 -11.24
CA MET A 339 9.77 0.06 -10.54
C MET A 339 10.19 -1.11 -11.43
N ARG A 340 9.79 -1.11 -12.71
CA ARG A 340 10.24 -2.10 -13.70
C ARG A 340 11.74 -2.04 -13.96
N GLU A 341 12.32 -0.85 -13.93
CA GLU A 341 13.75 -0.58 -14.13
C GLU A 341 14.58 -0.72 -12.84
N CYS A 342 13.94 -0.99 -11.70
CA CYS A 342 14.65 -1.18 -10.44
C CYS A 342 15.25 -2.59 -10.38
N ASP A 343 16.57 -2.68 -10.52
CA ASP A 343 17.31 -3.95 -10.51
C ASP A 343 16.94 -4.84 -9.32
N GLY A 344 16.70 -6.12 -9.61
CA GLY A 344 16.36 -7.17 -8.65
C GLY A 344 14.97 -7.08 -8.02
N LEU A 345 14.19 -6.01 -8.25
CA LEU A 345 12.86 -5.89 -7.65
C LEU A 345 11.91 -6.97 -8.17
N THR A 346 11.80 -7.11 -9.50
CA THR A 346 10.90 -8.10 -10.11
C THR A 346 11.30 -9.53 -9.74
N ASP A 347 12.60 -9.84 -9.78
CA ASP A 347 13.14 -11.16 -9.45
C ASP A 347 12.82 -11.53 -8.00
N ALA A 348 13.11 -10.64 -7.05
CA ALA A 348 12.86 -10.88 -5.63
C ALA A 348 11.36 -11.03 -5.32
N LEU A 349 10.48 -10.22 -5.92
CA LEU A 349 9.03 -10.32 -5.73
C LEU A 349 8.48 -11.66 -6.27
N LEU A 350 8.96 -12.11 -7.44
CA LEU A 350 8.58 -13.40 -8.00
C LEU A 350 9.12 -14.56 -7.16
N TYR A 351 10.34 -14.45 -6.66
CA TYR A 351 10.93 -15.45 -5.77
C TYR A 351 10.14 -15.62 -4.46
N VAL A 352 9.67 -14.51 -3.87
CA VAL A 352 8.77 -14.56 -2.69
C VAL A 352 7.50 -15.34 -3.00
N ILE A 353 6.86 -15.07 -4.14
CA ILE A 353 5.65 -15.80 -4.55
C ILE A 353 5.96 -17.29 -4.73
N GLN A 354 7.03 -17.61 -5.47
CA GLN A 354 7.42 -18.99 -5.76
C GLN A 354 7.76 -19.79 -4.51
N SER A 355 8.41 -19.17 -3.53
CA SER A 355 8.79 -19.80 -2.26
C SER A 355 7.58 -20.09 -1.36
N ALA A 356 6.48 -19.35 -1.55
CA ALA A 356 5.25 -19.54 -0.78
C ALA A 356 4.32 -20.61 -1.37
N LEU A 357 4.49 -21.00 -2.64
CA LEU A 357 3.64 -22.01 -3.29
C LEU A 357 3.80 -23.38 -2.61
N GLY A 358 2.68 -24.05 -2.32
CA GLY A 358 2.68 -25.31 -1.56
C GLY A 358 3.05 -25.19 -0.08
N SER A 359 3.14 -23.98 0.46
CA SER A 359 3.40 -23.71 1.89
C SER A 359 2.18 -23.09 2.57
N SER A 360 2.18 -23.01 3.91
CA SER A 360 1.16 -22.30 4.68
C SER A 360 1.13 -20.78 4.45
N GLU A 361 2.17 -20.22 3.81
CA GLU A 361 2.33 -18.78 3.61
C GLU A 361 1.68 -18.26 2.33
N ILE A 362 1.05 -19.13 1.54
CA ILE A 362 0.42 -18.77 0.26
C ILE A 362 -0.66 -17.68 0.41
N ASP A 363 -1.33 -17.65 1.56
CA ASP A 363 -2.37 -16.67 1.91
C ASP A 363 -1.82 -15.43 2.65
N SER A 364 -0.50 -15.33 2.83
CA SER A 364 0.12 -14.24 3.60
C SER A 364 -0.08 -12.87 2.95
N LYS A 365 -0.13 -11.83 3.79
CA LYS A 365 -0.24 -10.44 3.30
C LYS A 365 0.95 -10.03 2.42
N THR A 366 2.12 -10.64 2.65
CA THR A 366 3.31 -10.41 1.84
C THR A 366 3.11 -10.92 0.41
N VAL A 367 2.59 -12.14 0.24
CA VAL A 367 2.26 -12.70 -1.09
C VAL A 367 1.21 -11.84 -1.78
N GLU A 368 0.14 -11.45 -1.07
CA GLU A 368 -0.89 -10.56 -1.61
C GLU A 368 -0.29 -9.24 -2.13
N ASN A 369 0.61 -8.62 -1.36
CA ASN A 369 1.29 -7.40 -1.77
C ASN A 369 2.16 -7.61 -3.00
N CYS A 370 2.97 -8.67 -3.05
CA CYS A 370 3.82 -9.00 -4.19
C CYS A 370 3.00 -9.21 -5.47
N VAL A 371 1.92 -9.98 -5.39
CA VAL A 371 1.02 -10.24 -6.53
C VAL A 371 0.39 -8.94 -7.02
N CYS A 372 -0.08 -8.09 -6.10
CA CYS A 372 -0.64 -6.78 -6.46
C CYS A 372 0.39 -5.84 -7.11
N ILE A 373 1.64 -5.82 -6.63
CA ILE A 373 2.72 -5.06 -7.28
C ILE A 373 2.90 -5.56 -8.71
N LEU A 374 3.11 -6.87 -8.90
CA LEU A 374 3.35 -7.44 -10.22
C LEU A 374 2.15 -7.24 -11.16
N ARG A 375 0.91 -7.36 -10.66
CA ARG A 375 -0.30 -7.02 -11.42
C ARG A 375 -0.27 -5.59 -11.93
N ASN A 376 0.11 -4.63 -11.09
CA ASN A 376 0.25 -3.23 -11.48
C ASN A 376 1.41 -3.02 -12.46
N LEU A 377 2.56 -3.67 -12.24
CA LEU A 377 3.69 -3.60 -13.16
C LEU A 377 3.39 -4.30 -14.49
N SER A 378 2.44 -5.23 -14.57
CA SER A 378 1.99 -5.84 -15.83
C SER A 378 0.99 -4.98 -16.60
N TYR A 379 0.43 -3.92 -16.00
CA TYR A 379 -0.54 -3.05 -16.66
C TYR A 379 0.10 -2.26 -17.81
N ARG A 380 -0.51 -2.29 -19.01
CA ARG A 380 -0.04 -1.60 -20.23
C ARG A 380 1.42 -1.87 -20.60
N LEU A 381 1.95 -3.02 -20.21
CA LEU A 381 3.36 -3.40 -20.39
C LEU A 381 3.83 -3.28 -21.85
N ALA A 382 3.01 -3.72 -22.81
CA ALA A 382 3.31 -3.61 -24.25
C ALA A 382 3.37 -2.16 -24.75
N ALA A 383 2.58 -1.25 -24.19
CA ALA A 383 2.55 0.14 -24.65
C ALA A 383 3.67 0.99 -24.03
N GLU A 384 4.14 0.59 -22.84
CA GLU A 384 5.02 1.40 -21.99
C GLU A 384 6.49 0.93 -21.99
N THR A 385 6.81 -0.18 -22.68
CA THR A 385 8.18 -0.71 -22.76
C THR A 385 8.74 -0.55 -24.17
N SER A 386 10.04 -0.28 -24.26
CA SER A 386 10.75 -0.13 -25.54
C SER A 386 10.61 -1.35 -26.45
N GLN A 387 10.59 -2.56 -25.88
CA GLN A 387 10.36 -3.81 -26.62
C GLN A 387 8.95 -3.91 -27.23
N GLY A 388 7.95 -3.32 -26.59
CA GLY A 388 6.60 -3.27 -27.13
C GLY A 388 6.45 -2.22 -28.25
N GLN A 389 7.21 -1.13 -28.19
CA GLN A 389 7.24 -0.10 -29.23
C GLN A 389 8.01 -0.52 -30.50
N GLN A 390 9.14 -1.23 -30.35
CA GLN A 390 9.94 -1.73 -31.49
C GLN A 390 9.16 -2.70 -32.39
N MET A 391 8.22 -3.46 -31.82
CA MET A 391 7.44 -4.42 -32.58
C MET A 391 6.26 -3.77 -33.35
N GLY A 392 5.78 -2.62 -32.90
CA GLY A 392 4.79 -1.82 -33.64
C GLY A 392 5.38 -1.13 -34.88
N THR A 393 6.68 -0.85 -34.88
CA THR A 393 7.40 -0.29 -36.04
C THR A 393 7.73 -1.36 -37.09
N ASP A 394 8.06 -2.60 -36.69
CA ASP A 394 8.35 -3.68 -37.64
C ASP A 394 7.11 -4.12 -38.45
N GLU A 395 5.91 -4.08 -37.85
CA GLU A 395 4.65 -4.31 -38.58
C GLU A 395 4.35 -3.18 -39.59
N LEU A 396 4.76 -1.94 -39.29
CA LEU A 396 4.55 -0.79 -40.17
C LEU A 396 5.58 -0.76 -41.33
N ASP A 397 6.84 -1.10 -41.07
CA ASP A 397 7.88 -1.20 -42.12
C ASP A 397 7.59 -2.36 -43.08
N GLY A 398 7.02 -3.46 -42.59
CA GLY A 398 6.52 -4.56 -43.43
C GLY A 398 5.36 -4.18 -44.35
N LEU A 399 4.62 -3.10 -44.03
CA LEU A 399 3.52 -2.55 -44.83
C LEU A 399 3.98 -1.42 -45.77
N LEU A 400 5.05 -0.68 -45.45
CA LEU A 400 5.54 0.46 -46.22
C LEU A 400 6.67 0.11 -47.20
N CYS A 401 7.33 -1.05 -47.05
CA CYS A 401 8.37 -1.51 -47.99
C CYS A 401 7.81 -2.26 -49.22
N GLY A 402 6.53 -2.07 -49.54
CA GLY A 402 5.96 -2.43 -50.82
C GLY A 402 5.82 -1.17 -51.67
N ASP A 403 6.78 -0.98 -52.60
CA ASP A 403 6.80 0.01 -53.68
C ASP A 403 7.77 1.19 -53.50
N ALA A 404 9.06 0.95 -53.80
CA ALA A 404 9.92 1.87 -54.54
C ALA A 404 11.30 1.24 -54.79
N ASN A 405 11.54 0.75 -56.01
CA ASN A 405 12.59 1.25 -56.92
C ASN A 405 12.78 0.26 -58.08
N GLY A 406 12.57 0.73 -59.31
CA GLY A 406 12.73 -0.07 -60.52
C GLY A 406 14.18 -0.22 -60.96
N LYS A 407 14.46 -1.31 -61.70
CA LYS A 407 15.25 -1.30 -62.94
C LYS A 407 15.12 -2.65 -63.67
N ASP A 408 15.02 -2.51 -64.98
CA ASP A 408 14.66 -3.50 -65.98
C ASP A 408 15.60 -4.70 -66.08
N ALA A 409 15.02 -5.88 -66.29
CA ALA A 409 15.65 -6.99 -67.01
C ALA A 409 14.54 -7.90 -67.56
N GLU A 410 14.29 -7.79 -68.86
CA GLU A 410 13.44 -8.72 -69.62
C GLU A 410 14.08 -10.12 -69.62
N SER A 411 13.33 -11.14 -69.21
CA SER A 411 13.41 -12.47 -69.82
C SER A 411 12.16 -13.28 -69.48
N SER A 412 11.54 -13.77 -70.54
CA SER A 412 10.31 -14.55 -70.60
C SER A 412 10.32 -15.80 -69.72
N GLY A 413 9.15 -16.19 -69.21
CA GLY A 413 8.99 -17.45 -68.49
C GLY A 413 7.62 -17.64 -67.84
N CYS A 414 6.60 -17.84 -68.66
CA CYS A 414 5.29 -18.31 -68.23
C CYS A 414 5.42 -19.71 -67.64
N TRP A 415 5.50 -19.86 -66.31
CA TRP A 415 5.22 -21.10 -65.56
C TRP A 415 4.55 -20.75 -64.23
N GLY A 416 3.30 -21.22 -64.07
CA GLY A 416 2.51 -21.05 -62.85
C GLY A 416 3.19 -21.67 -61.64
N LYS A 417 3.74 -20.83 -60.77
CA LYS A 417 4.08 -21.21 -59.39
C LYS A 417 2.93 -20.77 -58.50
N LYS A 418 2.22 -21.74 -57.92
CA LYS A 418 1.37 -21.54 -56.75
C LYS A 418 2.11 -20.59 -55.81
N LYS A 419 1.52 -19.42 -55.49
CA LYS A 419 1.94 -18.60 -54.36
C LYS A 419 1.92 -19.54 -53.15
N LYS A 420 3.09 -20.06 -52.78
CA LYS A 420 3.30 -20.69 -51.49
C LYS A 420 3.10 -19.53 -50.52
N LYS A 421 1.86 -19.42 -49.99
CA LYS A 421 1.51 -18.54 -48.89
C LYS A 421 2.68 -18.70 -47.92
N LYS A 422 3.52 -17.66 -47.79
CA LYS A 422 4.62 -17.66 -46.83
C LYS A 422 3.92 -17.98 -45.52
N LYS A 423 4.08 -19.22 -45.04
CA LYS A 423 3.55 -19.62 -43.75
C LYS A 423 4.11 -18.57 -42.81
N SER A 424 3.23 -17.90 -42.07
CA SER A 424 3.61 -17.12 -40.88
C SER A 424 4.41 -18.07 -40.00
N GLN A 425 5.71 -18.08 -40.23
CA GLN A 425 6.65 -18.91 -39.50
C GLN A 425 6.83 -18.21 -38.16
N ASP A 426 6.59 -18.98 -37.10
CA ASP A 426 6.99 -18.71 -35.71
C ASP A 426 6.09 -17.85 -34.83
N GLN A 427 4.78 -18.11 -34.81
CA GLN A 427 3.98 -17.82 -33.61
C GLN A 427 3.96 -19.07 -32.72
N TRP A 428 4.70 -19.04 -31.60
CA TRP A 428 4.70 -20.13 -30.63
C TRP A 428 3.30 -20.38 -30.11
N ASP A 429 2.87 -21.62 -30.22
CA ASP A 429 1.49 -22.00 -30.08
C ASP A 429 1.22 -22.69 -28.72
N GLY A 430 2.25 -22.75 -27.87
CA GLY A 430 2.28 -23.46 -26.59
C GLY A 430 2.97 -24.82 -26.67
N VAL A 431 3.23 -25.34 -27.87
CA VAL A 431 3.85 -26.65 -28.12
C VAL A 431 5.31 -26.48 -28.51
N GLY A 432 6.18 -27.35 -28.00
CA GLY A 432 7.62 -27.29 -28.24
C GLY A 432 8.34 -26.18 -27.45
N PRO A 433 9.66 -26.03 -27.66
CA PRO A 433 10.45 -25.00 -27.00
C PRO A 433 10.03 -23.61 -27.46
N LEU A 434 10.16 -22.63 -26.55
CA LEU A 434 9.90 -21.23 -26.87
C LEU A 434 10.95 -20.73 -27.90
N PRO A 435 10.56 -20.04 -28.98
CA PRO A 435 11.50 -19.49 -29.96
C PRO A 435 12.39 -18.41 -29.34
N ASP A 436 13.70 -18.46 -29.62
CA ASP A 436 14.72 -17.46 -29.26
C ASP A 436 14.75 -17.02 -27.79
N CYS A 437 15.04 -17.94 -26.87
CA CYS A 437 15.49 -17.58 -25.51
C CYS A 437 16.75 -18.39 -25.16
N ALA A 438 17.93 -17.83 -25.45
CA ALA A 438 19.21 -18.44 -25.09
C ALA A 438 19.53 -18.29 -23.59
N GLU A 439 18.93 -17.30 -22.92
CA GLU A 439 19.13 -17.03 -21.49
C GLU A 439 17.80 -17.06 -20.72
N PRO A 440 17.80 -17.51 -19.45
CA PRO A 440 16.61 -17.43 -18.60
C PRO A 440 16.21 -15.96 -18.38
N PRO A 441 14.90 -15.63 -18.40
CA PRO A 441 14.43 -14.26 -18.22
C PRO A 441 14.82 -13.74 -16.84
N LYS A 442 15.25 -12.48 -16.78
CA LYS A 442 15.61 -11.77 -15.54
C LYS A 442 15.00 -10.38 -15.50
N GLY A 443 14.82 -9.84 -14.30
CA GLY A 443 14.28 -8.50 -14.10
C GLY A 443 12.95 -8.30 -14.81
N ILE A 444 12.83 -7.17 -15.51
CA ILE A 444 11.62 -6.79 -16.24
C ILE A 444 11.14 -7.86 -17.25
N GLN A 445 12.05 -8.65 -17.83
CA GLN A 445 11.69 -9.68 -18.83
C GLN A 445 10.79 -10.77 -18.25
N MET A 446 10.91 -11.02 -16.94
CA MET A 446 10.07 -12.02 -16.28
C MET A 446 8.59 -11.64 -16.31
N LEU A 447 8.24 -10.35 -16.39
CA LEU A 447 6.85 -9.89 -16.37
C LEU A 447 6.05 -10.40 -17.57
N TRP A 448 6.67 -10.51 -18.75
CA TRP A 448 6.00 -10.96 -19.98
C TRP A 448 6.44 -12.35 -20.45
N HIS A 449 7.44 -12.95 -19.80
CA HIS A 449 7.90 -14.29 -20.16
C HIS A 449 6.86 -15.35 -19.76
N PRO A 450 6.55 -16.35 -20.61
CA PRO A 450 5.54 -17.39 -20.34
C PRO A 450 5.69 -18.16 -19.03
N SER A 451 6.90 -18.25 -18.47
CA SER A 451 7.14 -18.91 -17.17
C SER A 451 6.42 -18.27 -15.99
N ILE A 452 5.99 -17.00 -16.10
CA ILE A 452 5.24 -16.30 -15.05
C ILE A 452 3.82 -16.87 -14.87
N VAL A 453 3.31 -17.57 -15.88
CA VAL A 453 1.94 -18.11 -15.87
C VAL A 453 1.75 -19.15 -14.78
N LYS A 454 2.69 -20.09 -14.62
CA LYS A 454 2.55 -21.20 -13.69
C LYS A 454 2.39 -20.74 -12.23
N PRO A 455 3.23 -19.83 -11.69
CA PRO A 455 3.00 -19.26 -10.36
C PRO A 455 1.62 -18.64 -10.17
N TYR A 456 1.12 -17.86 -11.13
CA TYR A 456 -0.22 -17.27 -11.03
C TYR A 456 -1.34 -18.31 -11.05
N LEU A 457 -1.23 -19.35 -11.89
CA LEU A 457 -2.22 -20.42 -11.92
C LEU A 457 -2.22 -21.25 -10.62
N THR A 458 -1.04 -21.51 -10.04
CA THR A 458 -0.94 -22.19 -8.73
C THR A 458 -1.59 -21.35 -7.62
N LEU A 459 -1.36 -20.03 -7.59
CA LEU A 459 -2.06 -19.14 -6.66
C LEU A 459 -3.59 -19.22 -6.87
N LEU A 460 -4.06 -19.17 -8.12
CA LEU A 460 -5.48 -19.24 -8.44
C LEU A 460 -6.14 -20.56 -8.02
N SER A 461 -5.39 -21.67 -7.95
CA SER A 461 -5.91 -22.97 -7.53
C SER A 461 -5.78 -23.26 -6.04
N GLU A 462 -4.76 -22.71 -5.36
CA GLU A 462 -4.40 -23.10 -3.98
C GLU A 462 -4.70 -22.01 -2.94
N CYS A 463 -4.80 -20.73 -3.35
CA CYS A 463 -5.00 -19.61 -2.43
C CYS A 463 -6.47 -19.45 -2.05
N SER A 464 -6.71 -19.07 -0.79
CA SER A 464 -8.05 -18.75 -0.28
C SER A 464 -8.28 -17.24 -0.10
N ASN A 465 -7.21 -16.44 -0.06
CA ASN A 465 -7.27 -14.98 0.06
C ASN A 465 -7.84 -14.33 -1.24
N PRO A 466 -9.03 -13.69 -1.18
CA PRO A 466 -9.65 -13.11 -2.37
C PRO A 466 -8.83 -11.99 -3.03
N ASP A 467 -8.09 -11.18 -2.26
CA ASP A 467 -7.29 -10.09 -2.81
C ASP A 467 -6.08 -10.66 -3.61
N THR A 468 -5.54 -11.80 -3.18
CA THR A 468 -4.48 -12.52 -3.92
C THR A 468 -5.03 -13.15 -5.20
N LEU A 469 -6.20 -13.78 -5.13
CA LEU A 469 -6.89 -14.36 -6.31
C LEU A 469 -7.23 -13.27 -7.34
N GLU A 470 -7.81 -12.15 -6.90
CA GLU A 470 -8.09 -10.97 -7.74
C GLU A 470 -6.80 -10.45 -8.38
N GLY A 471 -5.73 -10.32 -7.59
CA GLY A 471 -4.43 -9.87 -8.05
C GLY A 471 -3.83 -10.77 -9.13
N ALA A 472 -3.85 -12.09 -8.93
CA ALA A 472 -3.30 -13.07 -9.88
C ALA A 472 -4.11 -13.12 -11.18
N ALA A 473 -5.44 -13.14 -11.08
CA ALA A 473 -6.33 -13.08 -12.25
C ALA A 473 -6.15 -11.76 -13.01
N GLY A 474 -6.04 -10.64 -12.29
CA GLY A 474 -5.77 -9.32 -12.86
C GLY A 474 -4.40 -9.21 -13.54
N ALA A 475 -3.38 -9.90 -13.03
CA ALA A 475 -2.08 -9.97 -13.68
C ALA A 475 -2.18 -10.72 -15.02
N LEU A 476 -2.83 -11.89 -15.04
CA LEU A 476 -3.08 -12.65 -16.28
C LEU A 476 -3.94 -11.87 -17.28
N GLN A 477 -4.96 -11.16 -16.79
CA GLN A 477 -5.77 -10.25 -17.60
C GLN A 477 -4.90 -9.21 -18.31
N ASN A 478 -4.03 -8.52 -17.57
CA ASN A 478 -3.15 -7.49 -18.11
C ASN A 478 -2.18 -8.06 -19.15
N LEU A 479 -1.59 -9.22 -18.87
CA LEU A 479 -0.60 -9.86 -19.74
C LEU A 479 -1.24 -10.44 -21.02
N ALA A 480 -2.46 -10.96 -20.94
CA ALA A 480 -3.17 -11.53 -22.08
C ALA A 480 -3.83 -10.49 -22.99
N ALA A 481 -3.76 -9.19 -22.66
CA ALA A 481 -4.42 -8.12 -23.39
C ALA A 481 -3.75 -7.82 -24.74
N GLY A 482 -4.56 -7.55 -25.77
CA GLY A 482 -4.08 -7.08 -27.08
C GLY A 482 -3.39 -8.15 -27.94
N SER A 483 -2.70 -7.69 -28.98
CA SER A 483 -2.08 -8.52 -30.03
C SER A 483 -0.56 -8.63 -29.90
N TRP A 484 0.04 -8.09 -28.83
CA TRP A 484 1.49 -8.17 -28.63
C TRP A 484 1.98 -9.63 -28.61
N LYS A 485 3.16 -9.90 -29.19
CA LYS A 485 3.74 -11.26 -29.30
C LYS A 485 3.71 -12.00 -27.97
N TRP A 486 4.16 -11.36 -26.91
CA TRP A 486 4.19 -11.96 -25.58
C TRP A 486 2.79 -12.20 -25.01
N SER A 487 1.81 -11.34 -25.30
CA SER A 487 0.42 -11.58 -24.93
C SER A 487 -0.16 -12.82 -25.61
N VAL A 488 0.19 -13.07 -26.88
CA VAL A 488 -0.15 -14.33 -27.55
C VAL A 488 0.51 -15.52 -26.84
N TYR A 489 1.79 -15.40 -26.49
CA TYR A 489 2.52 -16.48 -25.82
C TYR A 489 1.97 -16.78 -24.42
N ILE A 490 1.55 -15.76 -23.68
CA ILE A 490 0.88 -15.91 -22.39
C ILE A 490 -0.43 -16.66 -22.55
N ARG A 491 -1.28 -16.30 -23.53
CA ARG A 491 -2.53 -17.04 -23.81
C ARG A 491 -2.28 -18.50 -24.16
N ALA A 492 -1.23 -18.79 -24.94
CA ALA A 492 -0.82 -20.14 -25.27
C ALA A 492 -0.29 -20.92 -24.05
N ALA A 493 0.49 -20.26 -23.19
CA ALA A 493 1.02 -20.84 -21.97
C ALA A 493 -0.08 -21.16 -20.94
N VAL A 494 -1.07 -20.28 -20.77
CA VAL A 494 -2.23 -20.55 -19.90
C VAL A 494 -2.97 -21.82 -20.35
N ARG A 495 -3.13 -22.03 -21.66
CA ARG A 495 -3.71 -23.27 -22.18
C ARG A 495 -2.81 -24.48 -21.92
N LYS A 496 -1.51 -24.36 -22.17
CA LYS A 496 -0.52 -25.43 -21.96
C LYS A 496 -0.50 -25.90 -20.50
N GLU A 497 -0.55 -24.95 -19.56
CA GLU A 497 -0.56 -25.20 -18.11
C GLU A 497 -1.95 -25.57 -17.56
N LYS A 498 -2.93 -25.86 -18.45
CA LYS A 498 -4.32 -26.21 -18.06
C LYS A 498 -5.00 -25.16 -17.17
N GLY A 499 -4.68 -23.88 -17.38
CA GLY A 499 -5.23 -22.77 -16.60
C GLY A 499 -6.69 -22.41 -16.94
N LEU A 500 -7.20 -22.77 -18.11
CA LEU A 500 -8.58 -22.44 -18.51
C LEU A 500 -9.64 -23.08 -17.58
N PRO A 501 -9.57 -24.38 -17.22
CA PRO A 501 -10.43 -24.96 -16.19
C PRO A 501 -10.40 -24.21 -14.85
N ILE A 502 -9.21 -23.84 -14.37
CA ILE A 502 -9.04 -23.12 -13.08
C ILE A 502 -9.79 -21.79 -13.12
N LEU A 503 -9.62 -21.02 -14.20
CA LEU A 503 -10.32 -19.75 -14.38
C LEU A 503 -11.84 -19.94 -14.47
N VAL A 504 -12.32 -20.98 -15.15
CA VAL A 504 -13.77 -21.24 -15.23
C VAL A 504 -14.35 -21.64 -13.88
N GLU A 505 -13.64 -22.43 -13.09
CA GLU A 505 -14.05 -22.82 -11.74
C GLU A 505 -14.17 -21.60 -10.81
N LEU A 506 -13.23 -20.67 -10.89
CA LEU A 506 -13.24 -19.44 -10.09
C LEU A 506 -14.41 -18.50 -10.40
N LEU A 507 -15.12 -18.65 -11.51
CA LEU A 507 -16.35 -17.88 -11.75
C LEU A 507 -17.51 -18.27 -10.83
N ARG A 508 -17.38 -19.39 -10.11
CA ARG A 508 -18.42 -19.94 -9.23
C ARG A 508 -18.26 -19.53 -7.77
N ILE A 509 -17.18 -18.81 -7.43
CA ILE A 509 -16.93 -18.40 -6.06
C ILE A 509 -17.79 -17.19 -5.69
N ASP A 510 -18.15 -17.09 -4.41
CA ASP A 510 -18.94 -15.98 -3.87
C ASP A 510 -18.06 -14.75 -3.56
N ASN A 511 -17.47 -14.18 -4.62
CA ASN A 511 -16.68 -12.95 -4.53
C ASN A 511 -16.68 -12.18 -5.86
N ASP A 512 -17.49 -11.13 -5.95
CA ASP A 512 -17.67 -10.33 -7.17
C ASP A 512 -16.37 -9.77 -7.75
N ARG A 513 -15.42 -9.37 -6.90
CA ARG A 513 -14.14 -8.78 -7.35
C ARG A 513 -13.30 -9.81 -8.07
N VAL A 514 -13.18 -11.01 -7.50
CA VAL A 514 -12.45 -12.12 -8.12
C VAL A 514 -13.15 -12.57 -9.40
N VAL A 515 -14.49 -12.76 -9.35
CA VAL A 515 -15.28 -13.18 -10.52
C VAL A 515 -15.11 -12.19 -11.68
N CYS A 516 -15.15 -10.88 -11.41
CA CYS A 516 -14.94 -9.84 -12.42
C CYS A 516 -13.53 -9.88 -13.05
N ALA A 517 -12.49 -10.01 -12.22
CA ALA A 517 -11.11 -10.13 -12.67
C ALA A 517 -10.92 -11.38 -13.55
N VAL A 518 -11.45 -12.52 -13.11
CA VAL A 518 -11.39 -13.81 -13.81
C VAL A 518 -12.18 -13.78 -15.13
N ALA A 519 -13.41 -13.25 -15.13
CA ALA A 519 -14.21 -13.11 -16.34
C ALA A 519 -13.49 -12.24 -17.38
N THR A 520 -12.84 -11.17 -16.94
CA THR A 520 -12.09 -10.31 -17.85
C THR A 520 -10.80 -10.96 -18.33
N ALA A 521 -10.12 -11.74 -17.50
CA ALA A 521 -9.00 -12.56 -17.93
C ALA A 521 -9.44 -13.56 -19.00
N LEU A 522 -10.53 -14.31 -18.80
CA LEU A 522 -11.10 -15.24 -19.77
C LEU A 522 -11.48 -14.56 -21.09
N ARG A 523 -12.07 -13.35 -21.04
CA ARG A 523 -12.34 -12.54 -22.23
C ARG A 523 -11.06 -12.28 -23.03
N ASN A 524 -9.97 -11.92 -22.38
CA ASN A 524 -8.68 -11.70 -23.04
C ASN A 524 -8.08 -13.03 -23.54
N MET A 525 -8.21 -14.13 -22.80
CA MET A 525 -7.77 -15.46 -23.24
C MET A 525 -8.48 -15.91 -24.52
N ALA A 526 -9.77 -15.57 -24.69
CA ALA A 526 -10.58 -15.91 -25.86
C ALA A 526 -10.21 -15.14 -27.14
N LEU A 527 -9.25 -14.20 -27.08
CA LEU A 527 -8.61 -13.63 -28.28
C LEU A 527 -7.79 -14.69 -29.05
N ASP A 528 -7.33 -15.75 -28.39
CA ASP A 528 -6.80 -16.95 -29.05
C ASP A 528 -7.95 -17.88 -29.42
N VAL A 529 -8.08 -18.21 -30.71
CA VAL A 529 -9.16 -19.04 -31.26
C VAL A 529 -9.25 -20.42 -30.59
N ARG A 530 -8.11 -21.05 -30.28
CA ARG A 530 -8.10 -22.37 -29.62
C ARG A 530 -8.56 -22.27 -28.17
N ASN A 531 -8.21 -21.18 -27.49
CA ASN A 531 -8.73 -20.92 -26.15
C ASN A 531 -10.25 -20.70 -26.20
N LYS A 532 -10.74 -19.94 -27.17
CA LYS A 532 -12.17 -19.69 -27.34
C LYS A 532 -12.97 -20.99 -27.51
N GLU A 533 -12.49 -21.91 -28.34
CA GLU A 533 -13.11 -23.23 -28.53
C GLU A 533 -13.14 -24.04 -27.23
N LEU A 534 -12.02 -24.14 -26.52
CA LEU A 534 -11.92 -24.87 -25.26
C LEU A 534 -12.80 -24.24 -24.15
N ILE A 535 -12.83 -22.91 -24.06
CA ILE A 535 -13.69 -22.19 -23.12
C ILE A 535 -15.16 -22.54 -23.40
N GLY A 536 -15.58 -22.54 -24.65
CA GLY A 536 -16.94 -22.93 -25.04
C GLY A 536 -17.32 -24.35 -24.59
N MET A 537 -16.36 -25.28 -24.54
CA MET A 537 -16.58 -26.64 -24.02
C MET A 537 -16.81 -26.70 -22.52
N PHE A 538 -16.39 -25.69 -21.75
CA PHE A 538 -16.61 -25.62 -20.29
C PHE A 538 -17.93 -24.94 -19.91
N PHE A 539 -18.59 -24.25 -20.86
CA PHE A 539 -19.94 -23.68 -20.72
C PHE A 539 -20.98 -24.34 -21.64
N PRO A 540 -21.08 -25.68 -21.73
CA PRO A 540 -21.91 -26.32 -22.74
C PRO A 540 -23.42 -26.19 -22.47
N ASN A 541 -23.86 -25.81 -21.27
CA ASN A 541 -25.26 -25.61 -20.90
C ASN A 541 -25.38 -24.62 -19.72
N ASN A 542 -26.34 -23.69 -19.80
CA ASN A 542 -26.66 -22.57 -18.88
C ASN A 542 -26.02 -21.21 -19.22
N LEU A 543 -26.55 -20.60 -20.28
CA LEU A 543 -26.94 -19.18 -20.31
C LEU A 543 -28.25 -19.06 -21.09
#